data_AF-A0A017T1V4-F1
#
_entry.id   AF-A0A017T1V4-F1
#
_cell.length_a   1.000
_cell.length_b   1.000
_cell.length_c   1.000
_cell.angle_alpha   90.00
_cell.angle_beta   90.00
_cell.angle_gamma   90.00
#
_symmetry.space_group_name_H-M   'P 1'
#
loop_
_entity.id
_entity.type
_entity.pdbx_description
1 polymer ?
#
loop_
_entity_poly.entity_id
_entity_poly.type
_entity_poly.pdbx_seq_one_letter_code
_entity_poly.pdbx_strand_id
1 'polypeptide(L)'
;MVMGRDSMFRVWMGAVLSMVVGCGGAASTTGAKAPTGSDASAADSDRPPVKSGSDKEHPALRCGPRDSYAFVASYTCADGSVPLAGDVEAGREARTGNVGENAMGHVIDHYRVPCPEGDVALFVDMYGCPEMAAKLAAPDPVEKKGEHLSQQELMQVAGRIHAVRNQPFEDWALASLDPLMVWLDTSPDVKIVLCKPMLAMFIDEQMDDALGKVMLAHAMLTMAQHTIMGVKGNEMLRQLLGLDAALHVYEQWRTVANGKPVPKVERLRALRKAKRLGDAFPPGFTCTP
;
A
#
# COMPACT_ATOMS: atom_id res chain seq x y z
N MET A 1 -22.18 -1.76 4.91
CA MET A 1 -22.10 -1.04 6.20
C MET A 1 -21.62 0.36 5.86
N VAL A 2 -22.51 1.37 5.93
CA VAL A 2 -22.15 2.76 5.60
C VAL A 2 -21.55 3.37 6.87
N MET A 3 -20.23 3.51 6.91
CA MET A 3 -19.53 4.13 8.04
C MET A 3 -19.87 5.63 8.05
N GLY A 4 -20.36 6.11 9.20
CA GLY A 4 -20.87 7.47 9.37
C GLY A 4 -19.78 8.54 9.24
N ARG A 5 -20.14 9.60 8.52
CA ARG A 5 -19.33 10.78 8.12
C ARG A 5 -18.60 11.51 9.27
N ASP A 6 -18.97 11.26 10.52
CA ASP A 6 -18.47 11.98 11.70
C ASP A 6 -17.30 11.29 12.41
N SER A 7 -17.02 10.02 12.11
CA SER A 7 -15.95 9.26 12.79
C SER A 7 -14.56 9.51 12.18
N MET A 8 -14.48 9.89 10.90
CA MET A 8 -13.21 10.02 10.18
C MET A 8 -12.40 11.27 10.61
N PHE A 9 -13.06 12.31 11.14
CA PHE A 9 -12.40 13.56 11.54
C PHE A 9 -12.04 13.66 13.03
N ARG A 10 -12.62 12.83 13.91
CA ARG A 10 -12.36 12.90 15.36
C ARG A 10 -11.10 12.18 15.82
N VAL A 11 -10.50 11.32 14.98
CA VAL A 11 -9.30 10.55 15.35
C VAL A 11 -8.03 11.44 15.36
N TRP A 12 -8.04 12.59 14.69
CA TRP A 12 -6.85 13.42 14.52
C TRP A 12 -6.55 14.45 15.64
N MET A 13 -7.32 14.48 16.74
CA MET A 13 -7.25 15.57 17.72
C MET A 13 -7.12 15.16 19.19
N GLY A 14 -6.58 13.98 19.49
CA GLY A 14 -6.50 13.49 20.87
C GLY A 14 -5.30 12.60 21.18
N ALA A 15 -4.09 13.16 21.20
CA ALA A 15 -2.93 12.50 21.80
C ALA A 15 -1.91 13.51 22.36
N VAL A 16 -2.34 14.32 23.32
CA VAL A 16 -1.43 14.95 24.29
C VAL A 16 -2.11 14.87 25.65
N LEU A 17 -1.34 14.42 26.66
CA LEU A 17 -1.63 14.43 28.09
C LEU A 17 -2.29 13.17 28.69
N SER A 18 -1.47 12.24 29.19
CA SER A 18 -1.64 11.79 30.58
C SER A 18 -0.37 11.18 31.16
N MET A 19 -0.12 11.57 32.41
CA MET A 19 1.12 11.47 33.17
C MET A 19 1.41 10.07 33.71
N VAL A 20 2.71 9.88 33.99
CA VAL A 20 3.31 8.87 34.86
C VAL A 20 2.75 8.96 36.30
N VAL A 21 2.53 7.81 36.94
CA VAL A 21 2.68 7.43 38.39
C VAL A 21 1.84 6.15 38.56
N GLY A 22 2.27 5.03 39.15
CA GLY A 22 3.47 4.69 39.91
C GLY A 22 3.42 3.22 40.39
N CYS A 23 4.43 2.88 41.19
CA CYS A 23 4.81 1.61 41.80
C CYS A 23 3.72 0.60 42.24
N GLY A 24 4.01 -0.67 41.96
CA GLY A 24 3.61 -1.87 42.70
C GLY A 24 4.21 -3.07 41.96
N GLY A 25 4.91 -4.04 42.52
CA GLY A 25 5.00 -4.50 43.90
C GLY A 25 5.03 -6.03 43.85
N ALA A 26 6.23 -6.60 44.05
CA ALA A 26 6.58 -7.89 44.63
C ALA A 26 6.02 -9.25 44.09
N ALA A 27 6.97 -10.19 44.04
CA ALA A 27 6.90 -11.59 44.49
C ALA A 27 6.44 -12.71 43.53
N SER A 28 7.43 -13.55 43.21
CA SER A 28 7.46 -15.01 43.38
C SER A 28 6.33 -15.86 42.78
N THR A 29 6.68 -16.82 41.92
CA THR A 29 6.60 -18.27 42.26
C THR A 29 7.16 -19.18 41.16
N THR A 30 8.08 -20.04 41.61
CA THR A 30 8.29 -21.47 41.31
C THR A 30 7.82 -22.08 39.98
N GLY A 31 8.74 -22.88 39.42
CA GLY A 31 8.58 -23.64 38.19
C GLY A 31 7.46 -24.68 38.17
N ALA A 32 7.08 -25.02 36.94
CA ALA A 32 6.38 -26.25 36.61
C ALA A 32 7.14 -26.94 35.47
N LYS A 33 7.58 -28.16 35.80
CA LYS A 33 8.28 -29.13 34.97
C LYS A 33 7.32 -29.62 33.89
N ALA A 34 7.67 -29.45 32.62
CA ALA A 34 6.91 -30.01 31.50
C ALA A 34 6.91 -31.55 31.57
N PRO A 35 5.75 -32.22 31.45
CA PRO A 35 5.71 -33.65 31.24
C PRO A 35 6.16 -33.96 29.81
N THR A 36 7.27 -34.69 29.73
CA THR A 36 7.64 -35.53 28.59
C THR A 36 6.54 -36.58 28.38
N GLY A 37 5.68 -36.34 27.40
CA GLY A 37 4.68 -37.28 26.90
C GLY A 37 4.85 -37.42 25.39
N SER A 38 5.84 -38.22 25.00
CA SER A 38 6.02 -38.72 23.64
C SER A 38 5.16 -39.97 23.50
N ASP A 39 3.88 -39.80 23.15
CA ASP A 39 3.06 -40.89 22.64
C ASP A 39 2.64 -40.58 21.21
N ALA A 40 3.30 -41.28 20.31
CA ALA A 40 3.02 -41.33 18.89
C ALA A 40 1.58 -41.81 18.64
N SER A 41 0.77 -40.98 18.00
CA SER A 41 -0.34 -41.49 17.19
C SER A 41 0.22 -41.88 15.82
N ALA A 42 0.70 -43.11 15.74
CA ALA A 42 0.92 -43.82 14.48
C ALA A 42 -0.45 -44.26 13.94
N ALA A 43 -1.21 -43.31 13.38
CA ALA A 43 -2.51 -43.56 12.77
C ALA A 43 -2.87 -42.48 11.74
N ASP A 44 -1.98 -42.15 10.80
CA ASP A 44 -2.38 -41.34 9.63
C ASP A 44 -1.42 -41.48 8.42
N SER A 45 -0.81 -42.65 8.22
CA SER A 45 0.18 -42.88 7.15
C SER A 45 -0.41 -43.40 5.82
N ASP A 46 -1.75 -43.56 5.74
CA ASP A 46 -2.44 -44.03 4.52
C ASP A 46 -3.21 -42.94 3.76
N ARG A 47 -3.20 -41.69 4.25
CA ARG A 47 -3.83 -40.59 3.50
C ARG A 47 -2.91 -40.17 2.35
N PRO A 48 -3.39 -40.17 1.09
CA PRO A 48 -2.58 -39.72 -0.04
C PRO A 48 -2.13 -38.27 0.20
N PRO A 49 -0.91 -37.89 -0.23
CA PRO A 49 -0.38 -36.55 -0.03
C PRO A 49 -1.34 -35.52 -0.64
N VAL A 50 -1.74 -34.54 0.17
CA VAL A 50 -2.64 -33.46 -0.27
C VAL A 50 -1.93 -32.69 -1.40
N LYS A 51 -2.59 -32.60 -2.57
CA LYS A 51 -2.04 -31.91 -3.74
C LYS A 51 -1.94 -30.42 -3.42
N SER A 52 -0.73 -29.85 -3.49
CA SER A 52 -0.53 -28.42 -3.27
C SER A 52 -1.49 -27.58 -4.13
N GLY A 53 -2.21 -26.66 -3.49
CA GLY A 53 -3.23 -25.81 -4.09
C GLY A 53 -4.64 -26.42 -4.17
N SER A 54 -4.89 -27.58 -3.57
CA SER A 54 -6.21 -28.23 -3.57
C SER A 54 -7.24 -27.60 -2.65
N ASP A 55 -6.78 -26.92 -1.59
CA ASP A 55 -7.65 -26.29 -0.59
C ASP A 55 -6.94 -25.10 0.07
N LYS A 56 -7.70 -24.37 0.89
CA LYS A 56 -7.24 -23.16 1.56
C LYS A 56 -6.13 -23.46 2.58
N GLU A 57 -6.20 -24.60 3.25
CA GLU A 57 -5.26 -25.02 4.28
C GLU A 57 -3.92 -25.50 3.68
N HIS A 58 -3.94 -25.96 2.44
CA HIS A 58 -2.77 -26.45 1.69
C HIS A 58 -2.61 -25.70 0.36
N PRO A 59 -2.43 -24.37 0.37
CA PRO A 59 -2.35 -23.58 -0.86
C PRO A 59 -1.06 -23.89 -1.63
N ALA A 60 -1.04 -23.56 -2.91
CA ALA A 60 0.16 -23.54 -3.71
C ALA A 60 1.02 -22.33 -3.31
N LEU A 61 2.19 -22.57 -2.74
CA LEU A 61 3.11 -21.52 -2.32
C LEU A 61 3.82 -20.94 -3.56
N ARG A 62 3.76 -19.62 -3.73
CA ARG A 62 4.27 -18.90 -4.90
C ARG A 62 5.03 -17.63 -4.50
N CYS A 63 5.84 -17.13 -5.43
CA CYS A 63 6.65 -15.94 -5.25
C CYS A 63 6.03 -14.71 -5.93
N GLY A 64 4.88 -14.28 -5.42
CA GLY A 64 4.17 -13.10 -5.87
C GLY A 64 3.21 -13.34 -7.05
N PRO A 65 2.57 -12.26 -7.56
CA PRO A 65 1.45 -12.38 -8.49
C PRO A 65 1.83 -13.04 -9.82
N ARG A 66 2.95 -12.66 -10.43
CA ARG A 66 3.33 -13.17 -11.76
C ARG A 66 3.63 -14.68 -11.74
N ASP A 67 4.32 -15.15 -10.71
CA ASP A 67 4.58 -16.59 -10.50
C ASP A 67 3.26 -17.35 -10.24
N SER A 68 2.37 -16.75 -9.46
CA SER A 68 1.02 -17.29 -9.20
C SER A 68 0.22 -17.47 -10.49
N TYR A 69 0.21 -16.46 -11.37
CA TYR A 69 -0.53 -16.53 -12.63
C TYR A 69 0.08 -17.55 -13.60
N ALA A 70 1.41 -17.64 -13.67
CA ALA A 70 2.09 -18.65 -14.47
C ALA A 70 1.80 -20.08 -13.98
N PHE A 71 1.72 -20.28 -12.65
CA PHE A 71 1.29 -21.55 -12.08
C PHE A 71 -0.14 -21.91 -12.48
N VAL A 72 -1.09 -20.98 -12.34
CA VAL A 72 -2.48 -21.22 -12.72
C VAL A 72 -2.61 -21.48 -14.22
N ALA A 73 -1.91 -20.72 -15.05
CA ALA A 73 -1.93 -20.85 -16.51
C ALA A 73 -1.38 -22.20 -17.01
N SER A 74 -0.48 -22.82 -16.26
CA SER A 74 0.13 -24.11 -16.57
C SER A 74 -0.57 -25.31 -15.93
N TYR A 75 -1.71 -25.11 -15.25
CA TYR A 75 -2.44 -26.20 -14.61
C TYR A 75 -2.89 -27.25 -15.62
N THR A 76 -2.61 -28.52 -15.31
CA THR A 76 -3.00 -29.68 -16.13
C THR A 76 -4.18 -30.40 -15.49
N CYS A 77 -5.25 -30.59 -16.26
CA CYS A 77 -6.46 -31.31 -15.86
C CYS A 77 -6.24 -32.82 -15.77
N ALA A 78 -7.21 -33.57 -15.25
CA ALA A 78 -7.07 -35.02 -15.09
C ALA A 78 -6.88 -35.77 -16.41
N ASP A 79 -7.42 -35.24 -17.51
CA ASP A 79 -7.28 -35.78 -18.87
C ASP A 79 -5.97 -35.39 -19.58
N GLY A 80 -5.12 -34.58 -18.93
CA GLY A 80 -3.87 -34.09 -19.48
C GLY A 80 -3.99 -32.78 -20.27
N SER A 81 -5.19 -32.20 -20.42
CA SER A 81 -5.37 -30.90 -21.07
C SER A 81 -4.84 -29.75 -20.22
N VAL A 82 -4.47 -28.65 -20.89
CA VAL A 82 -4.02 -27.38 -20.24
C VAL A 82 -4.93 -26.26 -20.74
N PRO A 83 -6.07 -25.99 -20.06
CA PRO A 83 -7.13 -25.13 -20.60
C PRO A 83 -6.70 -23.69 -20.88
N LEU A 84 -5.74 -23.19 -20.10
CA LEU A 84 -5.22 -21.83 -20.22
C LEU A 84 -3.97 -21.76 -21.12
N ALA A 85 -3.53 -22.88 -21.69
CA ALA A 85 -2.41 -22.99 -22.63
C ALA A 85 -1.08 -22.32 -22.19
N GLY A 86 -0.87 -22.16 -20.87
CA GLY A 86 0.29 -21.43 -20.34
C GLY A 86 0.22 -19.90 -20.51
N ASP A 87 -0.92 -19.35 -20.94
CA ASP A 87 -1.13 -17.91 -21.05
C ASP A 87 -1.26 -17.27 -19.66
N VAL A 88 -0.25 -16.50 -19.28
CA VAL A 88 -0.16 -15.82 -17.97
C VAL A 88 -1.31 -14.83 -17.77
N GLU A 89 -1.79 -14.17 -18.83
CA GLU A 89 -2.94 -13.27 -18.68
C GLU A 89 -4.22 -14.03 -18.45
N ALA A 90 -4.45 -15.15 -19.13
CA ALA A 90 -5.56 -16.04 -18.85
C ALA A 90 -5.50 -16.60 -17.41
N GLY A 91 -4.29 -16.90 -16.91
CA GLY A 91 -4.06 -17.26 -15.51
C GLY A 91 -4.43 -16.17 -14.50
N ARG A 92 -4.15 -14.90 -14.82
CA ARG A 92 -4.60 -13.74 -14.01
C ARG A 92 -6.13 -13.62 -14.03
N GLU A 93 -6.74 -13.78 -15.20
CA GLU A 93 -8.20 -13.63 -15.40
C GLU A 93 -9.00 -14.76 -14.75
N ALA A 94 -8.40 -15.93 -14.56
CA ALA A 94 -8.99 -17.04 -13.80
C ALA A 94 -9.18 -16.74 -12.30
N ARG A 95 -8.63 -15.63 -11.77
CA ARG A 95 -8.79 -15.24 -10.37
C ARG A 95 -10.23 -14.84 -10.08
N THR A 96 -10.85 -15.53 -9.14
CA THR A 96 -12.24 -15.28 -8.73
C THR A 96 -12.35 -14.49 -7.41
N GLY A 97 -11.23 -14.30 -6.71
CA GLY A 97 -11.17 -13.54 -5.46
C GLY A 97 -10.09 -14.06 -4.51
N ASN A 98 -10.32 -13.90 -3.20
CA ASN A 98 -9.55 -14.52 -2.13
C ASN A 98 -10.50 -15.19 -1.12
N VAL A 99 -9.98 -16.15 -0.35
CA VAL A 99 -10.75 -16.90 0.68
C VAL A 99 -10.29 -16.56 2.10
N GLY A 100 -9.76 -15.36 2.28
CA GLY A 100 -9.18 -14.86 3.52
C GLY A 100 -7.80 -15.43 3.81
N GLU A 101 -7.36 -15.20 5.04
CA GLU A 101 -6.00 -15.52 5.47
C GLU A 101 -5.82 -16.98 5.90
N ASN A 102 -4.61 -17.51 5.74
CA ASN A 102 -4.15 -18.76 6.35
C ASN A 102 -3.60 -18.53 7.77
N ALA A 103 -3.07 -19.59 8.40
CA ALA A 103 -2.52 -19.51 9.76
C ALA A 103 -1.31 -18.56 9.91
N MET A 104 -0.65 -18.20 8.81
CA MET A 104 0.46 -17.24 8.77
C MET A 104 -0.01 -15.81 8.50
N GLY A 105 -1.33 -15.57 8.37
CA GLY A 105 -1.88 -14.26 7.98
C GLY A 105 -1.76 -13.95 6.49
N HIS A 106 -1.35 -14.92 5.66
CA HIS A 106 -1.23 -14.71 4.22
C HIS A 106 -2.61 -14.84 3.57
N VAL A 107 -3.02 -13.83 2.79
CA VAL A 107 -4.25 -13.88 1.99
C VAL A 107 -4.12 -14.93 0.90
N ILE A 108 -5.07 -15.87 0.88
CA ILE A 108 -5.10 -16.97 -0.10
C ILE A 108 -6.00 -16.61 -1.27
N ASP A 109 -5.42 -16.56 -2.46
CA ASP A 109 -6.16 -16.31 -3.70
C ASP A 109 -6.88 -17.56 -4.18
N HIS A 110 -8.05 -17.36 -4.77
CA HIS A 110 -8.87 -18.43 -5.32
C HIS A 110 -9.06 -18.25 -6.82
N TYR A 111 -8.69 -19.27 -7.58
CA TYR A 111 -8.79 -19.33 -9.04
C TYR A 111 -9.71 -20.46 -9.47
N ARG A 112 -10.34 -20.31 -10.64
CA ARG A 112 -11.09 -21.38 -11.30
C ARG A 112 -10.52 -21.66 -12.68
N VAL A 113 -10.11 -22.91 -12.90
CA VAL A 113 -9.59 -23.38 -14.19
C VAL A 113 -10.64 -24.26 -14.86
N PRO A 114 -11.07 -23.96 -16.10
CA PRO A 114 -12.13 -24.70 -16.77
C PRO A 114 -11.59 -26.01 -17.36
N CYS A 115 -11.62 -27.09 -16.58
CA CYS A 115 -11.24 -28.42 -17.07
C CYS A 115 -12.42 -29.15 -17.74
N PRO A 116 -12.20 -30.12 -18.63
CA PRO A 116 -13.26 -30.90 -19.27
C PRO A 116 -14.19 -31.64 -18.29
N GLU A 117 -13.67 -32.05 -17.13
CA GLU A 117 -14.41 -32.66 -16.03
C GLU A 117 -15.22 -31.66 -15.18
N GLY A 118 -15.01 -30.35 -15.38
CA GLY A 118 -15.61 -29.27 -14.63
C GLY A 118 -14.58 -28.24 -14.14
N ASP A 119 -15.06 -27.12 -13.59
CA ASP A 119 -14.18 -26.09 -13.01
C ASP A 119 -13.39 -26.66 -11.82
N VAL A 120 -12.06 -26.55 -11.90
CA VAL A 120 -11.16 -26.89 -10.79
C VAL A 120 -10.82 -25.62 -10.00
N ALA A 121 -11.06 -25.65 -8.69
CA ALA A 121 -10.64 -24.61 -7.77
C ALA A 121 -9.14 -24.76 -7.45
N LEU A 122 -8.39 -23.67 -7.54
CA LEU A 122 -7.00 -23.59 -7.09
C LEU A 122 -6.85 -22.51 -6.03
N PHE A 123 -6.10 -22.85 -4.99
CA PHE A 123 -5.79 -21.95 -3.87
C PHE A 123 -4.31 -21.61 -3.89
N VAL A 124 -3.96 -20.33 -3.96
CA VAL A 124 -2.58 -19.88 -4.13
C VAL A 124 -2.20 -18.90 -3.02
N ASP A 125 -1.10 -19.20 -2.34
CA ASP A 125 -0.43 -18.30 -1.40
C ASP A 125 0.71 -17.60 -2.16
N MET A 126 0.47 -16.37 -2.59
CA MET A 126 1.49 -15.58 -3.32
C MET A 126 2.64 -15.10 -2.43
N TYR A 127 2.57 -15.34 -1.12
CA TYR A 127 3.54 -14.93 -0.11
C TYR A 127 4.31 -16.12 0.48
N GLY A 128 3.92 -17.34 0.11
CA GLY A 128 4.37 -18.57 0.75
C GLY A 128 5.80 -19.00 0.43
N CYS A 129 6.48 -18.37 -0.54
CA CYS A 129 7.86 -18.74 -0.85
C CYS A 129 8.87 -18.09 0.10
N PRO A 130 10.03 -18.73 0.36
CA PRO A 130 11.03 -18.22 1.31
C PRO A 130 11.50 -16.79 1.03
N GLU A 131 11.64 -16.42 -0.24
CA GLU A 131 12.06 -15.08 -0.67
C GLU A 131 11.00 -14.03 -0.33
N MET A 132 9.71 -14.36 -0.46
CA MET A 132 8.63 -13.45 -0.09
C MET A 132 8.46 -13.38 1.42
N ALA A 133 8.57 -14.49 2.14
CA ALA A 133 8.59 -14.50 3.59
C ALA A 133 9.73 -13.63 4.16
N ALA A 134 10.93 -13.71 3.57
CA ALA A 134 12.05 -12.86 3.95
C ALA A 134 11.79 -11.37 3.67
N LYS A 135 11.09 -11.04 2.58
CA LYS A 135 10.68 -9.66 2.27
C LYS A 135 9.60 -9.15 3.23
N LEU A 136 8.65 -9.99 3.61
CA LEU A 136 7.61 -9.64 4.57
C LEU A 136 8.17 -9.47 5.99
N ALA A 137 9.21 -10.23 6.33
CA ALA A 137 9.93 -10.10 7.59
C ALA A 137 10.95 -8.94 7.60
N ALA A 138 11.27 -8.38 6.43
CA ALA A 138 12.16 -7.23 6.35
C ALA A 138 11.48 -6.00 6.99
N PRO A 139 12.20 -5.22 7.82
CA PRO A 139 11.67 -3.97 8.37
C PRO A 139 11.16 -3.06 7.25
N ASP A 140 10.04 -2.38 7.48
CA ASP A 140 9.49 -1.42 6.54
C ASP A 140 10.54 -0.31 6.30
N PRO A 141 10.95 -0.03 5.05
CA PRO A 141 11.93 1.01 4.76
C PRO A 141 11.54 2.40 5.30
N VAL A 142 10.24 2.68 5.46
CA VAL A 142 9.73 3.94 6.02
C VAL A 142 10.04 4.06 7.53
N GLU A 143 10.28 2.95 8.23
CA GLU A 143 10.64 2.96 9.65
C GLU A 143 12.11 3.34 9.90
N LYS A 144 12.97 3.25 8.89
CA LYS A 144 14.41 3.60 8.94
C LYS A 144 14.65 5.11 8.82
N LYS A 145 14.17 5.87 9.80
CA LYS A 145 14.22 7.34 9.81
C LYS A 145 15.67 7.84 9.95
N GLY A 146 16.08 8.77 9.08
CA GLY A 146 17.42 9.35 9.12
C GLY A 146 18.53 8.45 8.56
N GLU A 147 18.20 7.26 8.05
CA GLU A 147 19.17 6.33 7.47
C GLU A 147 19.18 6.41 5.95
N HIS A 148 20.33 6.12 5.34
CA HIS A 148 20.43 5.92 3.90
C HIS A 148 19.77 4.60 3.50
N LEU A 149 18.84 4.65 2.57
CA LEU A 149 18.18 3.49 2.00
C LEU A 149 18.92 2.98 0.76
N SER A 150 18.93 1.65 0.58
CA SER A 150 19.36 1.05 -0.68
C SER A 150 18.42 1.42 -1.82
N GLN A 151 18.90 1.33 -3.06
CA GLN A 151 18.05 1.59 -4.24
C GLN A 151 16.78 0.73 -4.25
N GLN A 152 16.86 -0.52 -3.80
CA GLN A 152 15.70 -1.40 -3.71
C GLN A 152 14.69 -0.92 -2.68
N GLU A 153 15.13 -0.44 -1.52
CA GLU A 153 14.28 0.11 -0.47
C GLU A 153 13.63 1.43 -0.91
N LEU A 154 14.39 2.32 -1.56
CA LEU A 154 13.83 3.53 -2.15
C LEU A 154 12.72 3.20 -3.14
N MET A 155 12.91 2.20 -4.01
CA MET A 155 11.87 1.77 -4.94
C MET A 155 10.64 1.19 -4.23
N GLN A 156 10.80 0.54 -3.07
CA GLN A 156 9.65 0.11 -2.24
C GLN A 156 8.89 1.31 -1.69
N VAL A 157 9.60 2.32 -1.17
CA VAL A 157 8.97 3.58 -0.70
C VAL A 157 8.23 4.28 -1.84
N ALA A 158 8.84 4.38 -3.03
CA ALA A 158 8.19 4.95 -4.21
C ALA A 158 6.93 4.17 -4.62
N GLY A 159 6.95 2.84 -4.53
CA GLY A 159 5.78 1.99 -4.75
C GLY A 159 4.66 2.26 -3.74
N ARG A 160 4.99 2.41 -2.45
CA ARG A 160 4.03 2.76 -1.40
C ARG A 160 3.42 4.14 -1.63
N ILE A 161 4.23 5.15 -1.96
CA ILE A 161 3.77 6.48 -2.33
C ILE A 161 2.79 6.43 -3.50
N HIS A 162 3.12 5.66 -4.54
CA HIS A 162 2.23 5.46 -5.69
C HIS A 162 0.87 4.90 -5.27
N ALA A 163 0.88 3.88 -4.43
CA ALA A 163 -0.34 3.24 -3.94
C ALA A 163 -1.19 4.25 -3.14
N VAL A 164 -0.58 4.95 -2.18
CA VAL A 164 -1.26 5.99 -1.37
C VAL A 164 -1.89 7.06 -2.26
N ARG A 165 -1.18 7.51 -3.30
CA ARG A 165 -1.67 8.52 -4.26
C ARG A 165 -2.87 8.05 -5.08
N ASN A 166 -2.95 6.77 -5.43
CA ASN A 166 -4.04 6.25 -6.26
C ASN A 166 -5.32 6.00 -5.44
N GLN A 167 -5.19 5.81 -4.11
CA GLN A 167 -6.29 5.53 -3.20
C GLN A 167 -6.24 6.43 -1.93
N PRO A 168 -6.20 7.78 -2.09
CA PRO A 168 -5.91 8.74 -1.02
C PRO A 168 -6.91 8.77 0.15
N PHE A 169 -8.09 8.17 0.01
CA PHE A 169 -9.14 8.17 1.04
C PHE A 169 -9.43 6.81 1.65
N GLU A 170 -8.64 5.79 1.31
CA GLU A 170 -8.70 4.51 2.01
C GLU A 170 -8.02 4.62 3.38
N ASP A 171 -8.54 3.93 4.39
CA ASP A 171 -8.06 4.02 5.78
C ASP A 171 -6.55 3.73 5.88
N TRP A 172 -6.06 2.74 5.14
CA TRP A 172 -4.64 2.37 5.10
C TRP A 172 -3.76 3.45 4.45
N ALA A 173 -4.29 4.18 3.47
CA ALA A 173 -3.56 5.23 2.77
C ALA A 173 -3.43 6.46 3.67
N LEU A 174 -4.52 6.84 4.33
CA LEU A 174 -4.53 7.89 5.35
C LEU A 174 -3.58 7.56 6.51
N ALA A 175 -3.60 6.33 7.01
CA ALA A 175 -2.68 5.86 8.06
C ALA A 175 -1.21 5.83 7.61
N SER A 176 -0.94 5.78 6.30
CA SER A 176 0.41 5.80 5.75
C SER A 176 0.97 7.20 5.52
N LEU A 177 0.14 8.25 5.53
CA LEU A 177 0.60 9.62 5.27
C LEU A 177 1.62 10.08 6.32
N ASP A 178 1.30 9.97 7.60
CA ASP A 178 2.19 10.46 8.67
C ASP A 178 3.55 9.75 8.69
N PRO A 179 3.65 8.41 8.65
CA PRO A 179 4.95 7.73 8.57
C PRO A 179 5.75 8.15 7.34
N LEU A 180 5.11 8.27 6.18
CA LEU A 180 5.78 8.68 4.94
C LEU A 180 6.28 10.13 5.01
N MET A 181 5.50 11.03 5.61
CA MET A 181 5.89 12.43 5.76
C MET A 181 7.04 12.59 6.77
N VAL A 182 7.02 11.85 7.88
CA VAL A 182 8.13 11.81 8.85
C VAL A 182 9.39 11.23 8.23
N TRP A 183 9.26 10.14 7.47
CA TRP A 183 10.38 9.58 6.71
C TRP A 183 10.93 10.59 5.71
N LEU A 184 10.06 11.24 4.93
CA LEU A 184 10.47 12.22 3.92
C LEU A 184 11.22 13.41 4.54
N ASP A 185 10.77 13.90 5.70
CA ASP A 185 11.42 14.99 6.43
C ASP A 185 12.82 14.62 6.95
N THR A 186 13.01 13.36 7.31
CA THR A 186 14.26 12.87 7.90
C THR A 186 15.18 12.15 6.90
N SER A 187 14.71 11.86 5.68
CA SER A 187 15.45 11.06 4.71
C SER A 187 16.67 11.82 4.17
N PRO A 188 17.89 11.23 4.24
CA PRO A 188 19.06 11.80 3.61
C PRO A 188 19.08 11.59 2.08
N ASP A 189 18.23 10.72 1.54
CA ASP A 189 18.25 10.30 0.13
C ASP A 189 17.34 11.12 -0.76
N VAL A 190 16.33 11.79 -0.19
CA VAL A 190 15.31 12.52 -0.94
C VAL A 190 15.29 13.97 -0.49
N LYS A 191 15.68 14.87 -1.40
CA LYS A 191 15.53 16.32 -1.23
C LYS A 191 14.34 16.82 -2.04
N ILE A 192 13.39 17.47 -1.35
CA ILE A 192 12.26 18.16 -1.97
C ILE A 192 12.38 19.64 -1.74
N VAL A 193 12.32 20.41 -2.81
CA VAL A 193 12.23 21.87 -2.76
C VAL A 193 10.77 22.23 -2.97
N LEU A 194 10.14 22.87 -1.99
CA LEU A 194 8.79 23.43 -2.13
C LEU A 194 8.87 24.91 -2.43
N CYS A 195 8.28 25.31 -3.55
CA CYS A 195 8.35 26.70 -3.94
C CYS A 195 7.29 27.51 -3.20
N LYS A 196 7.63 28.73 -2.77
CA LYS A 196 6.72 29.57 -1.98
C LYS A 196 5.30 29.70 -2.59
N PRO A 197 5.12 29.89 -3.92
CA PRO A 197 3.78 29.91 -4.52
C PRO A 197 3.02 28.59 -4.33
N MET A 198 3.70 27.45 -4.43
CA MET A 198 3.11 26.12 -4.20
C MET A 198 2.59 26.01 -2.76
N LEU A 199 3.40 26.39 -1.77
CA LEU A 199 2.99 26.37 -0.36
C LEU A 199 1.78 27.29 -0.10
N ALA A 200 1.79 28.49 -0.66
CA ALA A 200 0.70 29.46 -0.54
C ALA A 200 -0.60 29.00 -1.23
N MET A 201 -0.56 27.99 -2.11
CA MET A 201 -1.77 27.38 -2.65
C MET A 201 -2.48 26.52 -1.61
N PHE A 202 -1.74 25.90 -0.68
CA PHE A 202 -2.30 24.96 0.30
C PHE A 202 -2.41 25.50 1.73
N ILE A 203 -1.68 26.55 2.08
CA ILE A 203 -1.74 27.19 3.40
C ILE A 203 -2.44 28.53 3.23
N ASP A 204 -3.77 28.52 3.21
CA ASP A 204 -4.63 29.70 3.08
C ASP A 204 -5.90 29.48 3.90
N GLU A 205 -6.43 30.54 4.53
CA GLU A 205 -7.59 30.51 5.44
C GLU A 205 -8.88 29.99 4.76
N GLN A 206 -8.94 30.02 3.43
CA GLN A 206 -10.12 29.60 2.67
C GLN A 206 -10.23 28.09 2.44
N MET A 207 -9.20 27.31 2.78
CA MET A 207 -9.23 25.87 2.63
C MET A 207 -9.43 25.21 3.99
N ASP A 208 -10.21 24.14 4.04
CA ASP A 208 -10.25 23.26 5.20
C ASP A 208 -8.82 22.79 5.50
N ASP A 209 -8.33 23.11 6.70
CA ASP A 209 -6.96 22.85 7.13
C ASP A 209 -6.58 21.37 6.93
N ALA A 210 -7.52 20.45 7.09
CA ALA A 210 -7.29 19.03 6.86
C ALA A 210 -7.14 18.68 5.37
N LEU A 211 -8.05 19.15 4.51
CA LEU A 211 -7.96 18.89 3.07
C LEU A 211 -6.69 19.49 2.48
N GLY A 212 -6.33 20.69 2.91
CA GLY A 212 -5.11 21.37 2.48
C GLY A 212 -3.83 20.61 2.83
N LYS A 213 -3.74 20.12 4.06
CA LYS A 213 -2.62 19.28 4.51
C LYS A 213 -2.52 17.98 3.72
N VAL A 214 -3.64 17.29 3.49
CA VAL A 214 -3.67 16.06 2.70
C VAL A 214 -3.22 16.33 1.27
N MET A 215 -3.76 17.36 0.62
CA MET A 215 -3.34 17.76 -0.74
C MET A 215 -1.85 18.11 -0.81
N LEU A 216 -1.31 18.86 0.16
CA LEU A 216 0.11 19.22 0.23
C LEU A 216 0.99 17.99 0.45
N ALA A 217 0.60 17.08 1.35
CA ALA A 217 1.32 15.84 1.60
C ALA A 217 1.40 14.99 0.32
N HIS A 218 0.30 14.80 -0.40
CA HIS A 218 0.31 14.07 -1.66
C HIS A 218 1.15 14.75 -2.76
N ALA A 219 1.20 16.09 -2.79
CA ALA A 219 2.11 16.80 -3.67
C ALA A 219 3.57 16.47 -3.34
N MET A 220 3.95 16.60 -2.07
CA MET A 220 5.31 16.32 -1.58
C MET A 220 5.73 14.87 -1.84
N LEU A 221 4.86 13.91 -1.51
CA LEU A 221 5.12 12.50 -1.75
C LEU A 221 5.29 12.22 -3.24
N THR A 222 4.46 12.81 -4.11
CA THR A 222 4.63 12.63 -5.56
C THR A 222 5.96 13.19 -6.05
N MET A 223 6.40 14.35 -5.55
CA MET A 223 7.72 14.88 -5.86
C MET A 223 8.84 13.94 -5.40
N ALA A 224 8.72 13.38 -4.19
CA ALA A 224 9.64 12.37 -3.65
C ALA A 224 9.71 11.12 -4.51
N GLN A 225 8.57 10.58 -4.92
CA GLN A 225 8.49 9.44 -5.82
C GLN A 225 9.27 9.69 -7.12
N HIS A 226 9.07 10.86 -7.74
CA HIS A 226 9.77 11.19 -8.98
C HIS A 226 11.28 11.39 -8.79
N THR A 227 11.71 11.93 -7.65
CA THR A 227 13.13 12.02 -7.28
C THR A 227 13.74 10.63 -7.14
N ILE A 228 13.08 9.72 -6.42
CA ILE A 228 13.52 8.33 -6.25
C ILE A 228 13.64 7.61 -7.60
N MET A 229 12.65 7.80 -8.48
CA MET A 229 12.62 7.19 -9.81
C MET A 229 13.65 7.78 -10.79
N GLY A 230 14.46 8.76 -10.37
CA GLY A 230 15.49 9.37 -11.20
C GLY A 230 14.92 10.13 -12.40
N VAL A 231 13.68 10.61 -12.33
CA VAL A 231 13.05 11.36 -13.41
C VAL A 231 13.79 12.69 -13.58
N LYS A 232 14.47 12.84 -14.72
CA LYS A 232 15.19 14.07 -15.07
C LYS A 232 14.19 15.21 -15.26
N GLY A 233 14.41 16.31 -14.57
CA GLY A 233 13.57 17.50 -14.62
C GLY A 233 14.14 18.62 -13.76
N ASN A 234 13.71 19.85 -14.02
CA ASN A 234 13.96 20.96 -13.11
C ASN A 234 12.96 20.94 -11.95
N GLU A 235 13.20 21.74 -10.90
CA GLU A 235 12.30 21.80 -9.75
C GLU A 235 10.88 22.23 -10.12
N MET A 236 10.73 23.06 -11.16
CA MET A 236 9.41 23.48 -11.64
C MET A 236 8.58 22.30 -12.16
N LEU A 237 9.18 21.38 -12.93
CA LEU A 237 8.48 20.18 -13.37
C LEU A 237 8.00 19.35 -12.18
N ARG A 238 8.82 19.24 -11.12
CA ARG A 238 8.41 18.54 -9.88
C ARG A 238 7.25 19.26 -9.20
N GLN A 239 7.24 20.59 -9.12
CA GLN A 239 6.09 21.33 -8.59
C GLN A 239 4.81 21.03 -9.37
N LEU A 240 4.89 20.99 -10.70
CA LEU A 240 3.73 20.69 -11.55
C LEU A 240 3.21 19.28 -11.33
N LEU A 241 4.11 18.30 -11.18
CA LEU A 241 3.73 16.91 -10.87
C LEU A 241 3.09 16.80 -9.48
N GLY A 242 3.65 17.47 -8.47
CA GLY A 242 3.06 17.55 -7.15
C GLY A 242 1.68 18.21 -7.17
N LEU A 243 1.52 19.31 -7.91
CA LEU A 243 0.26 20.03 -8.05
C LEU A 243 -0.79 19.20 -8.78
N ASP A 244 -0.42 18.47 -9.83
CA ASP A 244 -1.33 17.55 -10.52
C ASP A 244 -1.85 16.46 -9.57
N ALA A 245 -0.96 15.86 -8.76
CA ALA A 245 -1.34 14.87 -7.77
C ALA A 245 -2.28 15.44 -6.69
N ALA A 246 -2.01 16.64 -6.18
CA ALA A 246 -2.89 17.31 -5.24
C ALA A 246 -4.29 17.56 -5.83
N LEU A 247 -4.37 17.96 -7.10
CA LEU A 247 -5.66 18.15 -7.78
C LEU A 247 -6.39 16.82 -8.02
N HIS A 248 -5.67 15.73 -8.25
CA HIS A 248 -6.28 14.40 -8.31
C HIS A 248 -6.93 14.01 -6.96
N VAL A 249 -6.25 14.25 -5.84
CA VAL A 249 -6.81 14.02 -4.49
C VAL A 249 -8.06 14.86 -4.26
N TYR A 250 -8.03 16.14 -4.66
CA TYR A 250 -9.20 17.01 -4.56
C TYR A 250 -10.41 16.51 -5.38
N GLU A 251 -10.18 16.02 -6.60
CA GLU A 251 -11.24 15.46 -7.44
C GLU A 251 -11.87 14.21 -6.82
N GLN A 252 -11.05 13.34 -6.25
CA GLN A 252 -11.53 12.19 -5.50
C GLN A 252 -12.33 12.61 -4.26
N TRP A 253 -11.84 13.59 -3.48
CA TRP A 253 -12.57 14.13 -2.33
C TRP A 253 -13.94 14.71 -2.70
N ARG A 254 -14.01 15.48 -3.79
CA ARG A 254 -15.29 16.03 -4.32
C ARG A 254 -16.30 14.93 -4.62
N THR A 255 -15.82 13.77 -5.07
CA THR A 255 -16.65 12.62 -5.46
C THR A 255 -17.05 11.78 -4.25
N VAL A 256 -16.08 11.37 -3.43
CA VAL A 256 -16.27 10.42 -2.32
C VAL A 256 -16.90 11.11 -1.10
N ALA A 257 -16.42 12.30 -0.73
CA ALA A 257 -16.85 12.99 0.48
C ALA A 257 -18.02 13.96 0.24
N ASN A 258 -18.49 14.11 -1.02
CA ASN A 258 -19.42 15.16 -1.43
C ASN A 258 -18.97 16.55 -0.95
N GLY A 259 -17.65 16.78 -0.96
CA GLY A 259 -17.03 17.98 -0.44
C GLY A 259 -17.49 19.22 -1.19
N LYS A 260 -17.63 20.39 -0.55
CA LYS A 260 -18.03 21.62 -1.26
C LYS A 260 -16.89 22.13 -2.16
N PRO A 261 -17.19 22.77 -3.32
CA PRO A 261 -16.14 23.33 -4.16
C PRO A 261 -15.33 24.37 -3.39
N VAL A 262 -14.00 24.29 -3.48
CA VAL A 262 -13.07 25.31 -2.95
C VAL A 262 -12.68 26.22 -4.12
N PRO A 263 -13.14 27.49 -4.16
CA PRO A 263 -13.02 28.34 -5.35
C PRO A 263 -11.60 28.45 -5.91
N LYS A 264 -10.59 28.55 -5.04
CA LYS A 264 -9.18 28.62 -5.42
C LYS A 264 -8.71 27.33 -6.10
N VAL A 265 -9.08 26.17 -5.56
CA VAL A 265 -8.72 24.86 -6.11
C VAL A 265 -9.47 24.59 -7.42
N GLU A 266 -10.71 25.04 -7.56
CA GLU A 266 -11.45 24.95 -8.82
C GLU A 266 -10.79 25.76 -9.95
N ARG A 267 -10.15 26.91 -9.64
CA ARG A 267 -9.33 27.64 -10.63
C ARG A 267 -8.13 26.81 -11.09
N LEU A 268 -7.42 26.17 -10.16
CA LEU A 268 -6.29 25.29 -10.48
C LEU A 268 -6.73 24.07 -11.31
N ARG A 269 -7.89 23.48 -10.97
CA ARG A 269 -8.51 22.41 -11.75
C ARG A 269 -8.87 22.85 -13.17
N ALA A 270 -9.38 24.07 -13.34
CA ALA A 270 -9.64 24.63 -14.66
C ALA A 270 -8.34 24.79 -15.48
N LEU A 271 -7.25 25.27 -14.86
CA LEU A 271 -5.94 25.34 -15.50
C LEU A 271 -5.41 23.95 -15.89
N ARG A 272 -5.53 22.95 -15.01
CA ARG A 272 -5.18 21.55 -15.30
C ARG A 272 -5.92 21.01 -16.52
N LYS A 273 -7.25 21.18 -16.56
CA LYS A 273 -8.09 20.75 -17.70
C LYS A 273 -7.69 21.45 -19.00
N ALA A 274 -7.27 22.71 -18.91
CA ALA A 274 -6.76 23.47 -20.05
C ALA A 274 -5.29 23.15 -20.41
N LYS A 275 -4.61 22.22 -19.72
CA LYS A 275 -3.18 21.93 -19.84
C LYS A 275 -2.28 23.16 -19.62
N ARG A 276 -2.72 24.06 -18.74
CA ARG A 276 -2.10 25.35 -18.41
C ARG A 276 -1.73 25.45 -16.93
N LEU A 277 -1.38 24.32 -16.31
CA LEU A 277 -1.06 24.29 -14.88
C LEU A 277 0.18 25.14 -14.54
N GLY A 278 1.10 25.33 -15.51
CA GLY A 278 2.23 26.26 -15.40
C GLY A 278 1.81 27.70 -15.13
N ASP A 279 0.63 28.12 -15.60
CA ASP A 279 0.11 29.48 -15.40
C ASP A 279 -0.34 29.73 -13.95
N ALA A 280 -0.37 28.69 -13.11
CA ALA A 280 -0.57 28.84 -11.67
C ALA A 280 0.65 29.51 -10.98
N PHE A 281 1.80 29.54 -11.64
CA PHE A 281 3.03 30.16 -11.15
C PHE A 281 3.25 31.52 -11.84
N PRO A 282 3.79 32.53 -11.14
CA PRO A 282 4.10 33.82 -11.76
C PRO A 282 5.06 33.66 -12.96
N PRO A 283 4.91 34.46 -14.03
CA PRO A 283 5.84 34.45 -15.15
C PRO A 283 7.28 34.69 -14.70
N GLY A 284 8.22 33.89 -15.22
CA GLY A 284 9.64 34.00 -14.86
C GLY A 284 9.99 33.49 -13.45
N PHE A 285 9.02 32.93 -12.71
CA PHE A 285 9.28 32.37 -11.40
C PHE A 285 10.20 31.15 -11.50
N THR A 286 11.31 31.18 -10.76
CA THR A 286 12.22 30.06 -10.58
C THR A 286 12.11 29.54 -9.15
N CYS A 287 12.09 28.21 -9.03
CA CYS A 287 12.19 27.54 -7.74
C CYS A 287 13.65 27.52 -7.31
N THR A 288 14.06 28.49 -6.50
CA THR A 288 15.35 28.45 -5.80
C THR A 288 15.20 27.65 -4.51
N PRO A 289 16.16 26.76 -4.17
CA PRO A 289 16.17 26.01 -2.91
C PRO A 289 16.10 26.89 -1.66
#